data_AF-A0A959Y3F4-F1
#
_entry.id   AF-A0A959Y3F4-F1
#
_cell.length_a   1.000
_cell.length_b   1.000
_cell.length_c   1.000
_cell.angle_alpha   90.00
_cell.angle_beta   90.00
_cell.angle_gamma   90.00
#
_symmetry.space_group_name_H-M   'P 1'
#
loop_
_entity.id
_entity.type
_entity.pdbx_description
1 polymer ?
#
loop_
_entity_poly.entity_id
_entity_poly.type
_entity_poly.pdbx_seq_one_letter_code
_entity_poly.pdbx_strand_id
1 'polypeptide(L)' 'LFNYPKVGAPRKVGDLFFLYKNSGLQNQSVIYMRKGIDGEDEVFIDPNAIDPDGTTSIDLMSSSMDDRYIA' A
#
# COMPACT_ATOMS: atom_id res chain seq x y z
N LEU A 1 1.69 -14.08 17.22
CA LEU A 1 1.79 -13.36 15.93
C LEU A 1 2.98 -13.92 15.17
N PHE A 2 2.86 -14.16 13.87
CA PHE A 2 3.99 -14.65 13.07
C PHE A 2 4.74 -13.47 12.46
N ASN A 3 6.05 -13.39 12.74
CA ASN A 3 6.94 -12.32 12.28
C ASN A 3 7.64 -12.72 10.98
N TYR A 4 7.02 -12.41 9.85
CA TYR A 4 7.63 -12.59 8.53
C TYR A 4 7.10 -11.54 7.55
N PRO A 5 7.89 -11.14 6.54
CA PRO A 5 7.46 -10.19 5.53
C PRO A 5 6.24 -10.69 4.75
N LYS A 6 5.24 -9.83 4.58
CA LYS A 6 4.00 -10.09 3.83
C LYS A 6 3.88 -9.07 2.71
N VAL A 7 3.54 -9.54 1.52
CA VAL A 7 3.28 -8.69 0.35
C VAL A 7 1.97 -9.15 -0.28
N GLY A 8 1.03 -8.22 -0.44
CA GLY A 8 -0.25 -8.44 -1.10
C GLY A 8 -0.10 -8.52 -2.63
N ALA A 9 -1.14 -9.00 -3.31
CA ALA A 9 -1.18 -8.98 -4.76
C ALA A 9 -1.19 -7.52 -5.27
N PRO A 10 -0.43 -7.21 -6.33
CA PRO A 10 -0.40 -5.86 -6.88
C PRO A 10 -1.74 -5.49 -7.51
N ARG A 11 -2.24 -4.28 -7.19
CA ARG A 11 -3.36 -3.65 -7.89
C ARG A 11 -2.82 -2.70 -8.95
N LYS A 12 -3.14 -2.94 -10.22
CA LYS A 12 -2.75 -2.04 -11.32
C LYS A 12 -3.78 -0.93 -11.52
N VAL A 13 -3.32 0.31 -11.66
CA VAL A 13 -4.11 1.51 -12.01
C VAL A 13 -3.28 2.31 -13.02
N GLY A 14 -3.70 2.37 -14.27
CA GLY A 14 -2.86 2.89 -15.37
C GLY A 14 -1.48 2.21 -15.42
N ASP A 15 -0.42 3.02 -15.36
CA ASP A 15 0.98 2.57 -15.30
C ASP A 15 1.51 2.33 -13.87
N LEU A 16 0.66 2.54 -12.86
CA LEU A 16 1.02 2.40 -11.44
C LEU A 16 0.58 1.04 -10.90
N PHE A 17 1.37 0.51 -9.98
CA PHE A 17 1.06 -0.67 -9.19
C PHE A 17 1.02 -0.29 -7.71
N PHE A 18 -0.08 -0.63 -7.03
CA PHE A 18 -0.23 -0.47 -5.59
C PHE A 18 -0.01 -1.81 -4.88
N LEU A 19 0.79 -1.78 -3.83
CA LEU A 19 1.25 -2.96 -3.10
C LEU A 19 1.11 -2.73 -1.60
N TYR A 20 0.40 -3.63 -0.92
CA TYR A 20 0.34 -3.64 0.54
C TYR A 20 1.49 -4.49 1.06
N LYS A 21 2.36 -3.92 1.90
CA LYS A 21 3.49 -4.63 2.49
C LYS A 21 3.51 -4.48 4.00
N ASN A 22 3.88 -5.55 4.68
CA ASN A 22 4.07 -5.57 6.12
C ASN A 22 5.38 -6.30 6.45
N SER A 23 6.26 -5.68 7.24
CA SER A 23 7.54 -6.28 7.63
C SER A 23 7.40 -7.50 8.57
N GLY A 24 6.22 -7.68 9.15
CA GLY A 24 5.79 -8.89 9.84
C GLY A 24 4.91 -8.60 11.05
N LEU A 25 5.32 -7.62 11.85
CA LEU A 25 4.68 -7.21 13.11
C LEU A 25 4.16 -5.77 13.10
N GLN A 26 4.14 -5.08 11.95
CA GLN A 26 3.53 -3.75 11.88
C GLN A 26 2.02 -3.88 12.14
N ASN A 27 1.46 -2.93 12.89
CA ASN A 27 0.03 -2.89 13.20
C ASN A 27 -0.82 -2.91 11.92
N GLN A 28 -0.42 -2.08 10.95
CA GLN A 28 -1.04 -1.98 9.64
C GLN A 28 -0.02 -2.16 8.52
N SER A 29 -0.46 -2.69 7.38
CA SER A 29 0.37 -2.74 6.17
C SER A 29 0.60 -1.33 5.63
N VAL A 30 1.81 -1.07 5.15
CA VAL A 30 2.14 0.16 4.42
C VAL A 30 1.76 -0.03 2.95
N ILE A 31 1.14 0.98 2.36
CA ILE A 31 0.73 1.00 0.97
C ILE A 31 1.87 1.63 0.17
N TYR A 32 2.42 0.88 -0.77
CA TYR A 32 3.45 1.32 -1.70
C TYR A 32 2.85 1.55 -3.08
N MET A 33 3.49 2.44 -3.84
CA MET A 33 3.23 2.70 -5.25
C MET A 33 4.50 2.44 -6.05
N ARG A 34 4.35 1.83 -7.22
CA ARG A 34 5.43 1.56 -8.17
C ARG A 34 5.02 1.98 -9.56
N LYS A 35 5.91 2.61 -10.31
CA LYS A 35 5.68 2.91 -11.73
C LYS A 35 6.24 1.80 -12.62
N GLY A 36 5.39 1.11 -13.38
CA GLY A 36 5.80 -0.03 -14.20
C GLY A 36 6.22 -1.26 -13.39
N ILE A 37 6.62 -2.33 -14.07
CA ILE A 37 6.99 -3.59 -13.39
C ILE A 37 8.39 -3.52 -12.74
N ASP A 38 9.30 -2.80 -13.38
CA ASP A 38 10.72 -2.66 -12.97
C ASP A 38 10.98 -1.38 -12.15
N GLY A 39 9.94 -0.60 -11.84
CA GLY A 39 10.07 0.59 -11.02
C GLY A 39 10.42 0.27 -9.57
N GLU A 40 10.89 1.28 -8.85
CA GLU A 40 11.09 1.21 -7.41
C GLU A 40 9.76 1.37 -6.65
N ASP A 41 9.67 0.73 -5.48
CA ASP A 41 8.52 0.87 -4.61
C ASP A 41 8.69 2.10 -3.71
N GLU A 42 7.81 3.07 -3.86
CA GLU A 42 7.76 4.27 -3.04
C GLU A 42 6.61 4.18 -2.04
N VAL A 43 6.78 4.72 -0.83
CA VAL A 43 5.69 4.76 0.15
C VAL A 43 4.62 5.72 -0.35
N PHE A 44 3.41 5.20 -0.56
CA PHE A 44 2.25 6.01 -0.91
C PHE A 44 1.54 6.49 0.37
N ILE A 45 1.18 5.55 1.24
CA ILE A 45 0.53 5.83 2.52
C ILE A 45 1.07 4.86 3.58
N ASP A 46 1.50 5.39 4.73
CA ASP A 46 1.82 4.61 5.93
C ASP A 46 0.77 4.87 7.03
N PRO A 47 -0.18 3.94 7.25
CA PRO A 47 -1.18 4.10 8.32
C PRO A 47 -0.56 4.17 9.71
N ASN A 48 0.60 3.54 9.93
CA ASN A 48 1.28 3.52 11.23
C ASN A 48 1.92 4.89 11.57
N ALA A 49 2.20 5.71 10.56
CA ALA A 49 2.68 7.09 10.75
C ALA A 49 1.53 8.07 11.04
N ILE A 50 0.32 7.76 10.58
CA ILE A 50 -0.90 8.55 10.82
C ILE A 50 -1.44 8.27 12.22
N ASP A 51 -1.47 6.99 12.61
CA ASP A 51 -1.93 6.53 13.92
C ASP A 51 -0.90 5.55 14.53
N PRO A 52 -0.05 6.03 15.45
CA PRO A 52 0.95 5.20 16.12
C PRO A 52 0.35 4.06 16.95
N ASP A 53 -0.89 4.21 17.42
CA ASP A 53 -1.58 3.18 18.21
C ASP A 53 -2.15 2.07 17.30
N GLY A 54 -2.14 2.28 15.97
CA GLY A 54 -2.48 1.27 14.97
C GLY A 54 -3.97 0.94 14.87
N THR A 55 -4.82 1.80 15.41
CA THR A 55 -6.28 1.62 15.44
C THR A 55 -6.98 2.08 14.16
N THR A 56 -6.27 2.85 13.33
CA THR A 56 -6.73 3.32 12.02
C THR A 56 -6.24 2.39 10.92
N SER A 57 -7.16 1.87 10.10
CA SER A 57 -6.85 1.14 8.88
C SER A 57 -7.22 1.95 7.64
N ILE A 58 -6.47 1.75 6.55
CA ILE A 58 -6.70 2.40 5.26
C ILE A 58 -6.77 1.31 4.19
N ASP A 59 -7.76 1.42 3.32
CA ASP A 59 -7.90 0.58 2.14
C ASP A 59 -8.19 1.45 0.92
N LEU A 60 -7.67 1.04 -0.24
CA LEU A 60 -7.91 1.69 -1.53
C LEU A 60 -9.11 1.00 -2.17
N MET A 61 -10.22 1.71 -2.28
CA MET A 61 -11.48 1.18 -2.77
C MET A 61 -11.59 1.31 -4.29
N SER A 62 -11.31 2.49 -4.85
CA SER A 62 -11.58 2.81 -6.25
C SER A 62 -10.54 3.74 -6.85
N SER A 63 -10.41 3.70 -8.18
CA SER A 63 -9.61 4.65 -8.93
C SER A 63 -10.50 5.41 -9.92
N SER A 64 -10.10 6.64 -10.25
CA SER A 64 -10.77 7.39 -11.31
C SER A 64 -10.55 6.74 -12.68
N MET A 65 -11.44 7.01 -13.63
CA MET A 65 -11.40 6.44 -14.99
C MET A 65 -10.16 6.88 -15.79
N ASP A 66 -9.51 7.96 -15.37
CA ASP A 66 -8.31 8.52 -15.98
C ASP A 66 -7.05 8.24 -15.15
N ASP A 67 -7.14 7.32 -14.17
CA ASP A 67 -6.04 6.85 -13.32
C ASP A 67 -5.35 7.94 -12.46
N ARG A 68 -5.92 9.14 -12.37
CA ARG A 68 -5.33 10.28 -11.65
C ARG A 68 -5.63 10.32 -10.16
N TYR A 69 -6.74 9.73 -9.73
CA TYR A 69 -7.19 9.76 -8.34
C TYR A 69 -7.47 8.35 -7.82
N ILE A 70 -7.24 8.17 -6.53
CA ILE A 70 -7.57 6.95 -5.80
C ILE A 70 -8.31 7.32 -4.52
N ALA A 71 -9.33 6.53 -4.20
CA ALA A 71 -10.17 6.66 -3.01
C ALA A 71 -10.25 5.32 -2.29
#